data_AF-A0A1I1A592-F1
#
_entry.id   AF-A0A1I1A592-F1
#
_cell.length_a   1.000
_cell.length_b   1.000
_cell.length_c   1.000
_cell.angle_alpha   90.00
_cell.angle_beta   90.00
_cell.angle_gamma   90.00
#
_symmetry.space_group_name_H-M   'P 1'
#
loop_
_entity.id
_entity.type
_entity.pdbx_description
1 polymer ?
#
loop_
_entity_poly.entity_id
_entity_poly.type
_entity_poly.pdbx_seq_one_letter_code
_entity_poly.pdbx_strand_id
1 'polypeptide(L)'
;MDFKLNNTDFDKEKNSLYKVKLNSEMNSKQSMGFNYDTQKLPLWMCKSEDYEATSDKDAFITKSTKALLEVITKIKFTVGKDSRFSASPSLKLVYTLLFIILTAVSRNYMFTMIMGAGVILALAMFPGDVIKNLFSTIMGAVLLSTFILLPAVFMGSPKTLITVTSKVFISVSLIGILSAGTSWNKITRSLKTFFIPNIFIFTLDITIKYVSALGEICINILNSLRLRSIGRNDNKAVAVSGVLGITFLKSREMADELYSAMCCRCFTGEYGTKTHGKTKIILKKQDIFYIFLMISVLVLFRRLG
;
A
#
# COMPACT_ATOMS: atom_id res chain seq x y z
N MET A 1 -10.34 -23.98 16.72
CA MET A 1 -11.82 -24.10 16.80
C MET A 1 -12.36 -22.69 16.67
N ASP A 2 -12.59 -22.27 15.42
CA ASP A 2 -12.96 -20.91 15.06
C ASP A 2 -14.46 -20.67 15.28
N PHE A 3 -14.76 -19.72 16.17
CA PHE A 3 -16.09 -19.21 16.41
C PHE A 3 -16.42 -18.18 15.30
N LYS A 4 -16.90 -18.68 14.15
CA LYS A 4 -17.57 -17.87 13.12
C LYS A 4 -18.93 -17.43 13.66
N LEU A 5 -18.98 -16.30 14.35
CA LEU A 5 -20.24 -15.61 14.61
C LEU A 5 -20.72 -14.98 13.31
N ASN A 6 -21.73 -15.61 12.72
CA ASN A 6 -22.52 -15.11 11.60
C ASN A 6 -23.15 -13.76 11.98
N ASN A 7 -22.54 -12.66 11.55
CA ASN A 7 -23.15 -11.32 11.61
C ASN A 7 -24.50 -11.24 10.86
N THR A 8 -24.79 -12.20 9.97
CA THR A 8 -26.03 -12.27 9.20
C THR A 8 -27.24 -12.72 10.01
N ASP A 9 -27.06 -13.49 11.09
CA ASP A 9 -28.19 -13.94 11.93
C ASP A 9 -28.60 -12.88 12.96
N PHE A 10 -27.62 -12.15 13.50
CA PHE A 10 -27.87 -11.02 14.42
C PHE A 10 -28.66 -9.89 13.77
N ASP A 11 -28.38 -9.57 12.49
CA ASP A 11 -29.12 -8.53 11.77
C ASP A 11 -30.56 -8.96 11.42
N LYS A 12 -30.80 -10.27 11.21
CA LYS A 12 -32.14 -10.83 10.97
C LYS A 12 -33.01 -10.79 12.23
N GLU A 13 -32.44 -11.17 13.38
CA GLU A 13 -33.15 -11.18 14.66
C GLU A 13 -33.45 -9.76 15.15
N LYS A 14 -32.53 -8.81 14.94
CA LYS A 14 -32.82 -7.38 15.20
C LYS A 14 -33.96 -6.88 14.33
N ASN A 15 -33.95 -7.17 13.03
CA ASN A 15 -35.01 -6.72 12.12
C ASN A 15 -36.39 -7.31 12.46
N SER A 16 -36.45 -8.55 12.97
CA SER A 16 -37.72 -9.14 13.42
C SER A 16 -38.22 -8.48 14.70
N LEU A 17 -37.35 -8.22 15.68
CA LEU A 17 -37.70 -7.52 16.92
C LEU A 17 -38.11 -6.07 16.69
N TYR A 18 -37.44 -5.35 15.78
CA TYR A 18 -37.85 -4.01 15.37
C TYR A 18 -39.23 -4.02 14.70
N LYS A 19 -39.52 -4.99 13.82
CA LYS A 19 -40.85 -5.13 13.20
C LYS A 19 -41.95 -5.42 14.21
N VAL A 20 -41.69 -6.29 15.19
CA VAL A 20 -42.68 -6.64 16.24
C VAL A 20 -42.93 -5.44 17.17
N LYS A 21 -41.89 -4.68 17.52
CA LYS A 21 -42.01 -3.48 18.37
C LYS A 21 -42.70 -2.30 17.66
N LEU A 22 -42.47 -2.14 16.35
CA LEU A 22 -43.20 -1.19 15.52
C LEU A 22 -44.69 -1.56 15.41
N ASN A 23 -45.01 -2.84 15.24
CA ASN A 23 -46.41 -3.30 15.20
C ASN A 23 -47.14 -3.14 16.55
N SER A 24 -46.46 -3.35 17.68
CA SER A 24 -47.08 -3.15 19.00
C SER A 24 -47.28 -1.67 19.34
N GLU A 25 -46.38 -0.78 18.92
CA GLU A 25 -46.54 0.68 19.07
C GLU A 25 -47.59 1.27 18.12
N MET A 26 -47.77 0.68 16.93
CA MET A 26 -48.85 1.07 16.01
C MET A 26 -50.23 0.65 16.54
N ASN A 27 -50.35 -0.57 17.09
CA ASN A 27 -51.62 -1.04 17.68
C ASN A 27 -51.98 -0.30 18.98
N SER A 28 -51.01 0.14 19.78
CA SER A 28 -51.29 0.91 21.01
C SER A 28 -51.66 2.37 20.74
N LYS A 29 -51.19 2.95 19.63
CA LYS A 29 -51.60 4.30 19.20
C LYS A 29 -52.95 4.34 18.50
N GLN A 30 -53.49 3.18 18.11
CA GLN A 30 -54.79 3.07 17.46
C GLN A 30 -55.96 2.96 18.46
N SER A 31 -55.68 2.53 19.71
CA SER A 31 -56.67 2.47 20.80
C SER A 31 -56.80 3.77 21.60
N MET A 32 -55.87 4.71 21.44
CA MET A 32 -55.90 6.03 22.07
C MET A 32 -56.35 7.05 21.03
N GLY A 33 -57.64 7.36 21.03
CA GLY A 33 -58.34 8.20 20.05
C GLY A 33 -57.79 9.62 19.93
N PHE A 34 -56.66 9.76 19.24
CA PHE A 34 -56.14 11.03 18.77
C PHE A 34 -56.64 11.22 17.34
N ASN A 35 -57.67 12.03 17.19
CA ASN A 35 -58.25 12.38 15.91
C ASN A 35 -57.32 13.39 15.22
N TYR A 36 -56.36 12.89 14.44
CA TYR A 36 -55.66 13.71 13.48
C TYR A 36 -56.61 13.88 12.29
N ASP A 37 -57.09 15.11 12.07
CA ASP A 37 -57.72 15.50 10.82
C ASP A 37 -56.75 15.17 9.68
N THR A 38 -57.02 14.02 9.06
CA THR A 38 -56.29 13.49 7.92
C THR A 38 -56.73 14.29 6.70
N GLN A 39 -56.31 15.55 6.64
CA GLN A 39 -56.25 16.30 5.38
C GLN A 39 -55.22 15.62 4.47
N LYS A 40 -55.72 14.58 3.78
CA LYS A 40 -55.18 13.84 2.65
C LYS A 40 -53.64 13.83 2.57
N LEU A 41 -53.02 12.94 3.34
CA LEU A 41 -51.71 12.43 2.95
C LEU A 41 -51.84 11.90 1.51
N PRO A 42 -51.01 12.35 0.57
CA PRO A 42 -51.13 11.93 -0.81
C PRO A 42 -50.88 10.43 -0.95
N LEU A 43 -51.66 9.78 -1.82
CA LEU A 43 -51.75 8.32 -1.94
C LEU A 43 -50.40 7.60 -2.15
N TRP A 44 -49.40 8.29 -2.72
CA TRP A 44 -48.06 7.75 -2.94
C TRP A 44 -47.29 7.49 -1.63
N MET A 45 -47.61 8.22 -0.55
CA MET A 45 -46.95 8.08 0.75
C MET A 45 -47.58 6.99 1.64
N CYS A 46 -48.86 6.68 1.40
CA CYS A 46 -49.55 5.57 2.05
C CYS A 46 -49.22 4.21 1.42
N LYS A 47 -48.51 4.20 0.28
CA LYS A 47 -48.08 2.99 -0.39
C LYS A 47 -46.73 2.56 0.19
N SER A 48 -46.68 1.38 0.79
CA SER A 48 -45.41 0.77 1.18
C SER A 48 -44.57 0.50 -0.07
N GLU A 49 -43.47 1.23 -0.24
CA GLU A 49 -42.51 0.96 -1.31
C GLU A 49 -41.71 -0.29 -0.97
N ASP A 50 -42.03 -1.40 -1.64
CA ASP A 50 -41.23 -2.62 -1.60
C ASP A 50 -40.08 -2.46 -2.59
N TYR A 51 -39.08 -1.67 -2.21
CA TYR A 51 -37.91 -1.42 -3.04
C TYR A 51 -36.93 -2.59 -2.94
N GLU A 52 -37.01 -3.53 -3.87
CA GLU A 52 -35.96 -4.53 -4.04
C GLU A 52 -34.79 -3.97 -4.84
N ALA A 53 -33.63 -3.90 -4.19
CA ALA A 53 -32.46 -3.35 -4.83
C ALA A 53 -31.89 -4.31 -5.90
N THR A 54 -31.88 -3.90 -7.17
CA THR A 54 -31.08 -4.54 -8.24
C THR A 54 -29.63 -4.80 -7.78
N SER A 55 -29.11 -6.00 -8.05
CA SER A 55 -27.86 -6.56 -7.51
C SER A 55 -26.57 -5.83 -7.93
N ASP A 56 -26.52 -5.19 -9.11
CA ASP A 56 -25.28 -4.63 -9.69
C ASP A 56 -25.03 -3.13 -9.38
N LYS A 57 -25.55 -2.63 -8.26
CA LYS A 57 -25.47 -1.20 -7.88
C LYS A 57 -24.09 -0.79 -7.37
N ASP A 58 -23.60 -1.56 -6.39
CA ASP A 58 -22.48 -1.16 -5.54
C ASP A 58 -21.17 -1.90 -5.88
N ALA A 59 -21.19 -2.88 -6.77
CA ALA A 59 -20.04 -3.75 -7.04
C ALA A 59 -18.79 -2.97 -7.47
N PHE A 60 -18.96 -1.94 -8.29
CA PHE A 60 -17.85 -1.10 -8.75
C PHE A 60 -17.27 -0.24 -7.62
N ILE A 61 -18.14 0.40 -6.85
CA ILE A 61 -17.77 1.29 -5.75
C ILE A 61 -17.10 0.48 -4.63
N THR A 62 -17.69 -0.64 -4.24
CA THR A 62 -17.16 -1.54 -3.20
C THR A 62 -15.83 -2.18 -3.60
N LYS A 63 -15.66 -2.54 -4.88
CA LYS A 63 -14.38 -3.01 -5.41
C LYS A 63 -13.31 -1.91 -5.34
N SER A 64 -13.68 -0.68 -5.70
CA SER A 64 -12.78 0.46 -5.69
C SER A 64 -12.40 0.91 -4.27
N THR A 65 -13.35 0.94 -3.32
CA THR A 65 -13.06 1.25 -1.90
C THR A 65 -12.15 0.20 -1.29
N LYS A 66 -12.41 -1.09 -1.58
CA LYS A 66 -11.58 -2.20 -1.11
C LYS A 66 -10.15 -2.09 -1.64
N ALA A 67 -9.98 -1.81 -2.93
CA ALA A 67 -8.66 -1.63 -3.53
C ALA A 67 -7.90 -0.44 -2.90
N LEU A 68 -8.56 0.70 -2.70
CA LEU A 68 -7.95 1.85 -2.04
C LEU A 68 -7.58 1.57 -0.59
N LEU A 69 -8.46 0.92 0.18
CA LEU A 69 -8.19 0.51 1.55
C LEU A 69 -7.00 -0.46 1.61
N GLU A 70 -6.90 -1.41 0.69
CA GLU A 70 -5.77 -2.35 0.63
C GLU A 70 -4.44 -1.61 0.37
N VAL A 71 -4.43 -0.64 -0.55
CA VAL A 71 -3.25 0.19 -0.82
C VAL A 71 -2.87 1.05 0.38
N ILE A 72 -3.83 1.74 0.99
CA ILE A 72 -3.58 2.62 2.14
C ILE A 72 -3.11 1.81 3.36
N THR A 73 -3.73 0.65 3.62
CA THR A 73 -3.31 -0.22 4.73
C THR A 73 -1.91 -0.78 4.52
N LYS A 74 -1.53 -1.14 3.28
CA LYS A 74 -0.16 -1.54 2.94
C LYS A 74 0.85 -0.42 3.18
N ILE A 75 0.52 0.82 2.81
CA ILE A 75 1.36 1.99 3.09
C ILE A 75 1.47 2.24 4.60
N LYS A 76 0.36 2.18 5.35
CA LYS A 76 0.34 2.40 6.81
C LYS A 76 1.07 1.29 7.58
N PHE A 77 0.87 0.02 7.23
CA PHE A 77 1.49 -1.12 7.90
C PHE A 77 3.02 -1.12 7.75
N THR A 78 3.52 -0.63 6.62
CA THR A 78 4.96 -0.52 6.35
C THR A 78 5.62 0.69 7.03
N VAL A 79 4.85 1.61 7.61
CA VAL A 79 5.36 2.71 8.45
C VAL A 79 5.69 2.24 9.88
N GLY A 80 5.06 1.17 10.38
CA GLY A 80 5.18 0.73 11.79
C GLY A 80 6.07 -0.49 12.08
N LYS A 81 6.60 -1.18 11.05
CA LYS A 81 7.37 -2.43 11.27
C LYS A 81 8.85 -2.16 11.51
N ASP A 82 9.18 -1.78 12.74
CA ASP A 82 10.56 -1.71 13.21
C ASP A 82 11.01 -3.10 13.68
N SER A 83 11.67 -3.84 12.77
CA SER A 83 12.29 -5.11 13.15
C SER A 83 13.43 -4.88 14.15
N ARG A 84 13.46 -5.72 15.20
CA ARG A 84 14.40 -5.69 16.34
C ARG A 84 15.89 -5.83 15.95
N PHE A 85 16.19 -6.11 14.68
CA PHE A 85 17.54 -6.32 14.12
C PHE A 85 17.96 -5.20 13.16
N SER A 86 17.73 -3.94 13.52
CA SER A 86 18.19 -2.82 12.70
C SER A 86 19.67 -2.52 12.95
N ALA A 87 20.50 -3.03 12.03
CA ALA A 87 21.62 -2.30 11.44
C ALA A 87 21.18 -0.89 11.01
N SER A 88 22.12 0.04 10.81
CA SER A 88 21.73 1.38 10.36
C SER A 88 20.98 1.29 9.00
N PRO A 89 19.72 1.79 8.90
CA PRO A 89 18.92 1.65 7.68
C PRO A 89 19.60 2.22 6.43
N SER A 90 20.50 3.18 6.62
CA SER A 90 21.26 3.82 5.55
C SER A 90 22.34 2.92 4.96
N LEU A 91 23.10 2.20 5.80
CA LEU A 91 24.03 1.17 5.30
C LEU A 91 23.26 0.05 4.59
N LYS A 92 22.04 -0.26 5.07
CA LYS A 92 21.20 -1.27 4.45
C LYS A 92 20.81 -0.95 3.02
N LEU A 93 20.35 0.27 2.80
CA LEU A 93 20.03 0.76 1.47
C LEU A 93 21.28 0.75 0.57
N VAL A 94 22.42 1.28 1.06
CA VAL A 94 23.68 1.34 0.30
C VAL A 94 24.16 -0.04 -0.14
N TYR A 95 24.18 -1.05 0.74
CA TYR A 95 24.61 -2.39 0.33
C TYR A 95 23.66 -3.01 -0.68
N THR A 96 22.34 -2.84 -0.51
CA THR A 96 21.38 -3.44 -1.45
C THR A 96 21.50 -2.83 -2.84
N LEU A 97 21.65 -1.51 -2.93
CA LEU A 97 21.79 -0.81 -4.19
C LEU A 97 23.11 -1.20 -4.87
N LEU A 98 24.21 -1.25 -4.12
CA LEU A 98 25.50 -1.69 -4.64
C LEU A 98 25.45 -3.13 -5.14
N PHE A 99 24.82 -4.07 -4.42
CA PHE A 99 24.66 -5.44 -4.90
C PHE A 99 23.83 -5.54 -6.17
N ILE A 100 22.75 -4.76 -6.28
CA ILE A 100 21.96 -4.71 -7.53
C ILE A 100 22.84 -4.22 -8.69
N ILE A 101 23.63 -3.17 -8.50
CA ILE A 101 24.56 -2.66 -9.53
C ILE A 101 25.59 -3.73 -9.91
N LEU A 102 26.24 -4.36 -8.92
CA LEU A 102 27.24 -5.40 -9.19
C LEU A 102 26.65 -6.59 -9.95
N THR A 103 25.46 -7.05 -9.54
CA THR A 103 24.75 -8.12 -10.24
C THR A 103 24.33 -7.70 -11.65
N ALA A 104 23.90 -6.44 -11.85
CA ALA A 104 23.52 -5.93 -13.16
C ALA A 104 24.74 -5.88 -14.11
N VAL A 105 25.88 -5.36 -13.64
CA VAL A 105 27.10 -5.16 -14.43
C VAL A 105 27.83 -6.48 -14.71
N SER A 106 27.73 -7.48 -13.83
CA SER A 106 28.43 -8.76 -14.02
C SER A 106 28.06 -9.45 -15.33
N ARG A 107 29.06 -9.78 -16.15
CA ARG A 107 28.90 -10.59 -17.36
C ARG A 107 29.15 -12.09 -17.11
N ASN A 108 29.76 -12.44 -15.98
CA ASN A 108 30.12 -13.81 -15.64
C ASN A 108 28.97 -14.57 -14.96
N TYR A 109 28.60 -15.71 -15.52
CA TYR A 109 27.53 -16.58 -14.99
C TYR A 109 27.84 -17.13 -13.60
N MET A 110 29.11 -17.48 -13.32
CA MET A 110 29.52 -18.04 -12.03
C MET A 110 29.29 -17.05 -10.88
N PHE A 111 29.55 -15.76 -11.13
CA PHE A 111 29.30 -14.70 -10.14
C PHE A 111 27.80 -14.59 -9.80
N THR A 112 26.94 -14.62 -10.82
CA THR A 112 25.48 -14.54 -10.64
C THR A 112 24.95 -15.72 -9.82
N MET A 113 25.47 -16.94 -10.04
CA MET A 113 25.09 -18.12 -9.27
C MET A 113 25.49 -18.02 -7.78
N ILE A 114 26.70 -17.54 -7.49
CA ILE A 114 27.17 -17.32 -6.12
C ILE A 114 26.31 -16.27 -5.41
N MET A 115 26.01 -15.16 -6.08
CA MET A 115 25.11 -14.12 -5.55
C MET A 115 23.70 -14.66 -5.32
N GLY A 116 23.18 -15.47 -6.25
CA GLY A 116 21.90 -16.16 -6.11
C GLY A 116 21.83 -17.04 -4.86
N ALA A 117 22.87 -17.86 -4.63
CA ALA A 117 22.96 -18.70 -3.44
C ALA A 117 22.96 -17.88 -2.14
N GLY A 118 23.71 -16.76 -2.11
CA GLY A 118 23.73 -15.85 -0.97
C GLY A 118 22.38 -15.20 -0.69
N VAL A 119 21.64 -14.81 -1.73
CA VAL A 119 20.30 -14.24 -1.60
C VAL A 119 19.29 -15.29 -1.12
N ILE A 120 19.36 -16.52 -1.62
CA ILE A 120 18.48 -17.61 -1.15
C ILE A 120 18.74 -17.91 0.34
N LEU A 121 20.01 -17.95 0.75
CA LEU A 121 20.38 -18.11 2.15
C LEU A 121 19.84 -16.96 3.02
N ALA A 122 19.95 -15.71 2.52
CA ALA A 122 19.40 -14.54 3.21
C ALA A 122 17.87 -14.60 3.32
N LEU A 123 17.16 -15.06 2.28
CA LEU A 123 15.71 -15.27 2.33
C LEU A 123 15.33 -16.35 3.35
N ALA A 124 16.11 -17.43 3.47
CA ALA A 124 15.85 -18.52 4.41
C ALA A 124 15.89 -18.08 5.89
N MET A 125 16.56 -16.96 6.20
CA MET A 125 16.60 -16.41 7.56
C MET A 125 15.33 -15.60 7.94
N PHE A 126 14.42 -15.33 7.00
CA PHE A 126 13.19 -14.59 7.27
C PHE A 126 12.03 -15.51 7.73
N PRO A 127 11.06 -14.99 8.51
CA PRO A 127 9.88 -15.77 8.89
C PRO A 127 9.07 -16.18 7.67
N GLY A 128 8.51 -17.41 7.69
CA GLY A 128 7.86 -18.05 6.55
C GLY A 128 6.72 -17.26 5.90
N ASP A 129 5.99 -16.44 6.68
CA ASP A 129 4.91 -15.60 6.15
C ASP A 129 5.42 -14.49 5.22
N VAL A 130 6.60 -13.93 5.53
CA VAL A 130 7.25 -12.93 4.69
C VAL A 130 7.75 -13.59 3.40
N ILE A 131 8.32 -14.79 3.51
CA ILE A 131 8.82 -15.54 2.35
C ILE A 131 7.69 -15.81 1.35
N LYS A 132 6.49 -16.22 1.80
CA LYS A 132 5.35 -16.49 0.91
C LYS A 132 4.94 -15.26 0.09
N ASN A 133 4.83 -14.09 0.74
CA ASN A 133 4.49 -12.84 0.06
C ASN A 133 5.59 -12.40 -0.93
N LEU A 134 6.85 -12.56 -0.55
CA LEU A 134 7.98 -12.27 -1.43
C LEU A 134 8.00 -13.23 -2.62
N PHE A 135 7.77 -14.52 -2.41
CA PHE A 135 7.77 -15.52 -3.46
C PHE A 135 6.70 -15.26 -4.53
N SER A 136 5.48 -14.91 -4.12
CA SER A 136 4.41 -14.51 -5.06
C SER A 136 4.82 -13.30 -5.91
N THR A 137 5.46 -12.31 -5.28
CA THR A 137 5.97 -11.11 -5.97
C THR A 137 7.11 -11.45 -6.94
N ILE A 138 8.06 -12.28 -6.51
CA ILE A 138 9.22 -12.71 -7.31
C ILE A 138 8.75 -13.54 -8.51
N MET A 139 7.83 -14.47 -8.30
CA MET A 139 7.28 -15.31 -9.37
C MET A 139 6.61 -14.46 -10.44
N GLY A 140 5.80 -13.46 -10.05
CA GLY A 140 5.19 -12.53 -10.99
C GLY A 140 6.22 -11.76 -11.82
N ALA A 141 7.29 -11.24 -11.20
CA ALA A 141 8.34 -10.51 -11.89
C ALA A 141 9.16 -11.40 -12.84
N VAL A 142 9.49 -12.62 -12.43
CA VAL A 142 10.24 -13.60 -13.23
C VAL A 142 9.42 -14.09 -14.43
N LEU A 143 8.12 -14.35 -14.25
CA LEU A 143 7.22 -14.74 -15.34
C LEU A 143 7.08 -13.61 -16.36
N LEU A 144 6.86 -12.38 -15.90
CA LEU A 144 6.76 -11.21 -16.78
C LEU A 144 8.07 -10.97 -17.54
N SER A 145 9.21 -11.10 -16.86
CA SER A 145 10.53 -11.00 -17.50
C SER A 145 10.79 -12.14 -18.49
N THR A 146 10.33 -13.35 -18.22
CA THR A 146 10.50 -14.47 -19.15
C THR A 146 9.61 -14.27 -20.38
N PHE A 147 8.38 -13.80 -20.18
CA PHE A 147 7.45 -13.49 -21.26
C PHE A 147 7.97 -12.40 -22.20
N ILE A 148 8.54 -11.32 -21.65
CA ILE A 148 9.10 -10.22 -22.46
C ILE A 148 10.37 -10.64 -23.22
N LEU A 149 11.20 -11.54 -22.65
CA LEU A 149 12.41 -12.04 -23.30
C LEU A 149 12.18 -13.25 -24.23
N LEU A 150 10.97 -13.81 -24.26
CA LEU A 150 10.65 -14.99 -25.08
C LEU A 150 10.98 -14.80 -26.58
N PRO A 151 10.71 -13.64 -27.22
CA PRO A 151 11.13 -13.40 -28.60
C PRO A 151 12.66 -13.43 -28.79
N ALA A 152 13.44 -13.03 -27.77
CA ALA A 152 14.89 -13.05 -27.83
C ALA A 152 15.48 -14.47 -27.71
N VAL A 153 14.73 -15.44 -27.18
CA VAL A 153 15.13 -16.86 -27.12
C VAL A 153 15.08 -17.49 -28.51
N PHE A 154 14.07 -17.12 -29.32
CA PHE A 154 13.95 -17.63 -30.69
C PHE A 154 15.07 -17.13 -31.61
N MET A 155 15.63 -15.95 -31.34
CA MET A 155 16.66 -15.31 -32.17
C MET A 155 18.07 -15.40 -31.58
N GLY A 156 18.23 -15.87 -30.34
CA GLY A 156 19.47 -15.81 -29.56
C GLY A 156 19.83 -17.12 -28.88
N SER A 157 20.99 -17.14 -28.21
CA SER A 157 21.43 -18.32 -27.45
C SER A 157 20.66 -18.46 -26.12
N PRO A 158 20.24 -19.67 -25.70
CA PRO A 158 19.43 -19.88 -24.48
C PRO A 158 20.13 -19.45 -23.19
N LYS A 159 21.45 -19.27 -23.23
CA LYS A 159 22.27 -18.81 -22.11
C LYS A 159 21.96 -17.37 -21.67
N THR A 160 21.53 -16.51 -22.60
CA THR A 160 21.19 -15.11 -22.30
C THR A 160 19.93 -15.02 -21.46
N LEU A 161 18.91 -15.84 -21.78
CA LEU A 161 17.67 -15.95 -21.03
C LEU A 161 17.95 -16.29 -19.56
N ILE A 162 18.70 -17.37 -19.32
CA ILE A 162 18.98 -17.85 -17.96
C ILE A 162 19.75 -16.79 -17.15
N THR A 163 20.69 -16.09 -17.79
CA THR A 163 21.49 -15.04 -17.14
C THR A 163 20.66 -13.80 -16.82
N VAL A 164 19.76 -13.37 -17.70
CA VAL A 164 18.91 -12.21 -17.45
C VAL A 164 17.85 -12.54 -16.40
N THR A 165 17.19 -13.69 -16.51
CA THR A 165 16.15 -14.11 -15.56
C THR A 165 16.72 -14.28 -14.15
N SER A 166 17.92 -14.84 -14.00
CA SER A 166 18.59 -14.94 -12.69
C SER A 166 18.94 -13.57 -12.11
N LYS A 167 19.37 -12.59 -12.92
CA LYS A 167 19.60 -11.21 -12.45
C LYS A 167 18.31 -10.53 -11.98
N VAL A 168 17.20 -10.73 -12.69
CA VAL A 168 15.89 -10.22 -12.28
C VAL A 168 15.47 -10.86 -10.96
N PHE A 169 15.61 -12.18 -10.83
CA PHE A 169 15.33 -12.90 -9.58
C PHE A 169 16.14 -12.34 -8.40
N ILE A 170 17.46 -12.16 -8.56
CA ILE A 170 18.34 -11.62 -7.51
C ILE A 170 17.94 -10.19 -7.15
N SER A 171 17.72 -9.32 -8.14
CA SER A 171 17.40 -7.91 -7.91
C SER A 171 16.06 -7.74 -7.19
N VAL A 172 15.03 -8.44 -7.65
CA VAL A 172 13.69 -8.40 -7.02
C VAL A 172 13.72 -8.98 -5.61
N SER A 173 14.49 -10.06 -5.39
CA SER A 173 14.67 -10.64 -4.05
C SER A 173 15.38 -9.70 -3.09
N LEU A 174 16.45 -9.01 -3.52
CA LEU A 174 17.15 -8.02 -2.71
C LEU A 174 16.25 -6.84 -2.32
N ILE A 175 15.46 -6.33 -3.28
CA ILE A 175 14.47 -5.27 -3.03
C ILE A 175 13.38 -5.78 -2.06
N GLY A 176 12.95 -7.03 -2.21
CA GLY A 176 12.00 -7.69 -1.31
C GLY A 176 12.50 -7.75 0.14
N ILE A 177 13.75 -8.18 0.34
CA ILE A 177 14.42 -8.22 1.65
C ILE A 177 14.56 -6.81 2.25
N LEU A 178 14.86 -5.80 1.43
CA LEU A 178 14.94 -4.41 1.85
C LEU A 178 13.57 -3.93 2.33
N SER A 179 12.55 -4.05 1.47
CA SER A 179 11.19 -3.59 1.75
C SER A 179 10.56 -4.28 2.96
N ALA A 180 10.88 -5.56 3.21
CA ALA A 180 10.38 -6.28 4.37
C ALA A 180 11.12 -5.93 5.67
N GLY A 181 12.40 -5.52 5.57
CA GLY A 181 13.26 -5.27 6.72
C GLY A 181 13.28 -3.82 7.21
N THR A 182 12.96 -2.85 6.36
CA THR A 182 13.04 -1.41 6.68
C THR A 182 11.74 -0.68 6.40
N SER A 183 11.31 0.18 7.34
CA SER A 183 10.14 1.04 7.16
C SER A 183 10.40 2.16 6.14
N TRP A 184 9.37 2.56 5.39
CA TRP A 184 9.48 3.57 4.34
C TRP A 184 10.04 4.90 4.84
N ASN A 185 9.65 5.33 6.05
CA ASN A 185 10.15 6.56 6.66
C ASN A 185 11.68 6.51 6.86
N LYS A 186 12.21 5.35 7.25
CA LYS A 186 13.66 5.15 7.40
C LYS A 186 14.39 5.09 6.06
N ILE A 187 13.75 4.57 5.01
CA ILE A 187 14.29 4.57 3.64
C ILE A 187 14.41 6.01 3.12
N THR A 188 13.34 6.81 3.21
CA THR A 188 13.34 8.21 2.78
C THR A 188 14.39 9.03 3.52
N ARG A 189 14.57 8.78 4.83
CA ARG A 189 15.62 9.44 5.62
C ARG A 189 17.04 8.97 5.25
N SER A 190 17.20 7.71 4.88
CA SER A 190 18.48 7.12 4.47
C SER A 190 18.96 7.59 3.11
N LEU A 191 18.04 8.05 2.24
CA LEU A 191 18.36 8.68 0.96
C LEU A 191 19.28 9.92 1.13
N LYS A 192 19.32 10.54 2.31
CA LYS A 192 20.26 11.63 2.64
C LYS A 192 21.73 11.24 2.43
N THR A 193 22.08 9.97 2.62
CA THR A 193 23.46 9.48 2.43
C THR A 193 23.86 9.41 0.95
N PHE A 194 22.92 9.45 0.01
CA PHE A 194 23.16 9.36 -1.43
C PHE A 194 23.32 10.73 -2.12
N PHE A 195 23.76 11.77 -1.40
CA PHE A 195 23.92 13.13 -1.92
C PHE A 195 22.63 13.78 -2.47
N ILE A 196 21.45 13.31 -2.02
CA ILE A 196 20.18 13.87 -2.47
C ILE A 196 19.90 15.18 -1.72
N PRO A 197 19.55 16.27 -2.43
CA PRO A 197 19.21 17.55 -1.81
C PRO A 197 18.08 17.44 -0.76
N ASN A 198 18.19 18.21 0.33
CA ASN A 198 17.21 18.18 1.43
C ASN A 198 15.78 18.48 0.97
N ILE A 199 15.61 19.28 -0.07
CA ILE A 199 14.30 19.60 -0.65
C ILE A 199 13.58 18.35 -1.17
N PHE A 200 14.28 17.41 -1.81
CA PHE A 200 13.66 16.18 -2.30
C PHE A 200 13.21 15.28 -1.15
N ILE A 201 14.02 15.16 -0.09
CA ILE A 201 13.68 14.38 1.10
C ILE A 201 12.44 14.95 1.78
N PHE A 202 12.37 16.28 1.88
CA PHE A 202 11.21 17.00 2.37
C PHE A 202 9.96 16.75 1.53
N THR A 203 10.07 16.90 0.21
CA THR A 203 8.96 16.62 -0.72
C THR A 203 8.49 15.17 -0.58
N LEU A 204 9.39 14.19 -0.51
CA LEU A 204 9.03 12.78 -0.34
C LEU A 204 8.37 12.49 1.01
N ASP A 205 8.87 13.07 2.11
CA ASP A 205 8.29 12.90 3.45
C ASP A 205 6.86 13.45 3.52
N ILE A 206 6.64 14.65 2.97
CA ILE A 206 5.28 15.22 2.88
C ILE A 206 4.43 14.37 1.95
N THR A 207 4.93 14.00 0.77
CA THR A 207 4.15 13.22 -0.22
C THR A 207 3.63 11.91 0.37
N ILE A 208 4.45 11.17 1.12
CA ILE A 208 4.02 9.91 1.75
C ILE A 208 2.86 10.17 2.74
N LYS A 209 2.97 11.19 3.58
CA LYS A 209 1.89 11.60 4.50
C LYS A 209 0.64 12.01 3.72
N TYR A 210 0.82 12.76 2.65
CA TYR A 210 -0.24 13.31 1.83
C TYR A 210 -1.01 12.24 1.05
N VAL A 211 -0.32 11.26 0.47
CA VAL A 211 -0.96 10.10 -0.19
C VAL A 211 -1.86 9.35 0.79
N SER A 212 -1.42 9.18 2.04
CA SER A 212 -2.24 8.50 3.05
C SER A 212 -3.49 9.29 3.44
N ALA A 213 -3.36 10.61 3.64
CA ALA A 213 -4.48 11.48 3.97
C ALA A 213 -5.48 11.64 2.81
N LEU A 214 -4.97 11.85 1.59
CA LEU A 214 -5.78 11.97 0.38
C LEU A 214 -6.52 10.67 0.07
N GLY A 215 -5.90 9.52 0.34
CA GLY A 215 -6.53 8.21 0.20
C GLY A 215 -7.77 8.04 1.08
N GLU A 216 -7.74 8.51 2.33
CA GLU A 216 -8.91 8.49 3.23
C GLU A 216 -10.04 9.38 2.71
N ILE A 217 -9.70 10.58 2.22
CA ILE A 217 -10.68 11.49 1.62
C ILE A 217 -11.31 10.85 0.39
N CYS A 218 -10.52 10.20 -0.47
CA CYS A 218 -11.02 9.50 -1.65
C CYS A 218 -12.02 8.38 -1.27
N ILE A 219 -11.73 7.61 -0.21
CA ILE A 219 -12.68 6.61 0.31
C ILE A 219 -13.98 7.27 0.80
N ASN A 220 -13.89 8.41 1.48
CA ASN A 220 -15.07 9.13 1.95
C ASN A 220 -15.91 9.68 0.78
N ILE A 221 -15.27 10.21 -0.27
CA ILE A 221 -15.96 10.64 -1.50
C ILE A 221 -16.65 9.44 -2.16
N LEU A 222 -15.94 8.32 -2.27
CA LEU A 222 -16.47 7.11 -2.89
C LEU A 222 -17.65 6.53 -2.10
N ASN A 223 -17.60 6.57 -0.76
CA ASN A 223 -18.71 6.24 0.12
C ASN A 223 -19.89 7.21 -0.04
N SER A 224 -19.64 8.52 -0.16
CA SER A 224 -20.70 9.51 -0.41
C SER A 224 -21.40 9.27 -1.75
N LEU A 225 -20.65 8.88 -2.78
CA LEU A 225 -21.19 8.54 -4.09
C LEU A 225 -22.07 7.29 -4.03
N ARG A 226 -21.65 6.28 -3.25
CA ARG A 226 -22.44 5.07 -2.97
C ARG A 226 -23.79 5.40 -2.33
N LEU A 227 -23.80 6.32 -1.36
CA LEU A 227 -25.04 6.74 -0.69
C LEU A 227 -25.96 7.54 -1.61
N ARG A 228 -25.41 8.29 -2.57
CA ARG A 228 -26.17 9.09 -3.54
C ARG A 228 -26.70 8.28 -4.71
N SER A 229 -26.06 7.17 -5.09
CA SER A 229 -26.46 6.38 -6.25
C SER A 229 -27.72 5.56 -5.95
N ILE A 230 -28.87 6.05 -6.41
CA ILE A 230 -30.14 5.31 -6.44
C ILE A 230 -30.36 4.80 -7.87
N GLY A 231 -30.37 3.48 -8.08
CA GLY A 231 -30.61 2.87 -9.40
C GLY A 231 -29.34 2.39 -10.12
N ARG A 232 -29.44 2.17 -11.44
CA ARG A 232 -28.38 1.56 -12.26
C ARG A 232 -27.46 2.64 -12.84
N ASN A 233 -26.15 2.48 -12.66
CA ASN A 233 -25.15 3.38 -13.24
C ASN A 233 -24.46 2.68 -14.43
N ASP A 234 -24.91 3.01 -15.63
CA ASP A 234 -24.35 2.47 -16.88
C ASP A 234 -23.01 3.14 -17.25
N ASN A 235 -22.73 4.35 -16.71
CA ASN A 235 -21.52 5.14 -17.00
C ASN A 235 -20.54 5.18 -15.81
N LYS A 236 -19.97 4.02 -15.49
CA LYS A 236 -18.98 3.87 -14.40
C LYS A 236 -17.73 4.76 -14.59
N ALA A 237 -17.32 5.01 -15.84
CA ALA A 237 -16.18 5.89 -16.16
C ALA A 237 -16.43 7.36 -15.74
N VAL A 238 -17.66 7.86 -15.91
CA VAL A 238 -18.03 9.24 -15.54
C VAL A 238 -17.97 9.39 -14.02
N ALA A 239 -18.47 8.40 -13.27
CA ALA A 239 -18.38 8.36 -11.82
C ALA A 239 -16.92 8.42 -11.33
N VAL A 240 -16.01 7.64 -11.94
CA VAL A 240 -14.57 7.68 -11.61
C VAL A 240 -13.96 9.04 -11.89
N SER A 241 -14.23 9.61 -13.06
CA SER A 241 -13.70 10.94 -13.42
C SER A 241 -14.19 12.04 -12.47
N GLY A 242 -15.42 11.95 -11.97
CA GLY A 242 -15.96 12.86 -10.96
C GLY A 242 -15.24 12.73 -9.61
N VAL A 243 -15.02 11.50 -9.14
CA VAL A 243 -14.26 11.26 -7.89
C VAL A 243 -12.83 11.78 -8.01
N LEU A 244 -12.16 11.52 -9.14
CA LEU A 244 -10.81 12.03 -9.41
C LEU A 244 -10.76 13.56 -9.46
N GLY A 245 -11.74 14.20 -10.10
CA GLY A 245 -11.83 15.66 -10.15
C GLY A 245 -11.98 16.31 -8.77
N ILE A 246 -12.87 15.79 -7.92
CA ILE A 246 -13.04 16.30 -6.55
C ILE A 246 -11.78 16.03 -5.71
N THR A 247 -11.18 14.85 -5.84
CA THR A 247 -9.95 14.49 -5.12
C THR A 247 -8.78 15.39 -5.51
N PHE A 248 -8.65 15.75 -6.78
CA PHE A 248 -7.65 16.70 -7.28
C PHE A 248 -7.86 18.12 -6.72
N LEU A 249 -9.10 18.60 -6.68
CA LEU A 249 -9.39 19.91 -6.11
C LEU A 249 -9.06 19.95 -4.61
N LYS A 250 -9.37 18.87 -3.89
CA LYS A 250 -9.04 18.73 -2.47
C LYS A 250 -7.54 18.62 -2.22
N SER A 251 -6.80 17.93 -3.09
CA SER A 251 -5.34 17.83 -2.95
C SER A 251 -4.64 19.16 -3.15
N ARG A 252 -5.21 20.08 -3.95
CA ARG A 252 -4.72 21.46 -4.07
C ARG A 252 -5.03 22.29 -2.83
N GLU A 253 -6.28 22.26 -2.36
CA GLU A 253 -6.70 23.00 -1.15
C GLU A 253 -5.84 22.64 0.07
N MET A 254 -5.65 21.35 0.32
CA MET A 254 -4.78 20.87 1.39
C MET A 254 -3.31 21.34 1.23
N ALA A 255 -2.85 21.65 0.01
CA ALA A 255 -1.46 22.03 -0.25
C ALA A 255 -1.26 23.51 0.08
N ASP A 256 -2.26 24.33 -0.26
CA ASP A 256 -2.32 25.74 0.11
C ASP A 256 -2.47 25.91 1.64
N GLU A 257 -3.28 25.09 2.29
CA GLU A 257 -3.41 25.03 3.75
C GLU A 257 -2.09 24.63 4.43
N LEU A 258 -1.44 23.58 3.90
CA LEU A 258 -0.14 23.12 4.41
C LEU A 258 0.93 24.20 4.26
N TYR A 259 0.99 24.85 3.09
CA TYR A 259 1.92 25.94 2.81
C TYR A 259 1.70 27.12 3.76
N SER A 260 0.46 27.57 3.91
CA SER A 260 0.10 28.66 4.83
C SER A 260 0.48 28.31 6.28
N ALA A 261 0.21 27.08 6.70
CA ALA A 261 0.57 26.59 8.03
C ALA A 261 2.09 26.44 8.25
N MET A 262 2.87 26.23 7.18
CA MET A 262 4.33 26.26 7.22
C MET A 262 4.87 27.69 7.36
N CYS A 263 4.30 28.64 6.62
CA CYS A 263 4.63 30.07 6.74
C CYS A 263 4.33 30.58 8.16
N CYS A 264 3.18 30.24 8.75
CA CYS A 264 2.83 30.61 10.12
C CYS A 264 3.78 30.01 11.17
N ARG A 265 4.46 28.90 10.86
CA ARG A 265 5.49 28.28 11.70
C ARG A 265 6.91 28.76 11.38
N CYS A 266 7.04 29.80 10.55
CA CYS A 266 8.31 30.36 10.08
C CYS A 266 9.21 29.32 9.39
N PHE A 267 8.64 28.46 8.56
CA PHE A 267 9.44 27.49 7.79
C PHE A 267 10.29 28.21 6.73
N THR A 268 11.61 28.14 6.90
CA THR A 268 12.60 28.88 6.07
C THR A 268 13.03 28.12 4.82
N GLY A 269 12.34 27.04 4.42
CA GLY A 269 12.71 26.20 3.28
C GLY A 269 13.82 25.18 3.57
N GLU A 270 14.52 25.32 4.69
CA GLU A 270 15.45 24.29 5.15
C GLU A 270 14.71 23.26 6.00
N TYR A 271 14.55 22.06 5.46
CA TYR A 271 14.24 20.88 6.27
C TYR A 271 15.49 20.47 7.05
N GLY A 272 15.87 21.32 8.01
CA GLY A 272 16.84 20.98 9.03
C GLY A 272 16.32 19.75 9.72
N THR A 273 16.98 18.60 9.51
CA THR A 273 16.79 17.46 10.38
C THR A 273 17.08 17.97 11.78
N LYS A 274 16.04 18.33 12.56
CA LYS A 274 16.17 18.55 14.00
C LYS A 274 16.57 17.18 14.55
N THR A 275 17.88 16.98 14.55
CA THR A 275 18.61 15.88 15.15
C THR A 275 18.37 16.02 16.64
N HIS A 276 17.22 15.52 17.09
CA HIS A 276 16.88 15.41 18.51
C HIS A 276 17.68 14.26 19.15
N GLY A 277 18.99 14.32 18.99
CA GLY A 277 19.92 13.26 19.33
C GLY A 277 20.87 13.04 18.17
N LYS A 278 22.12 13.48 18.35
CA LYS A 278 23.28 13.07 17.57
C LYS A 278 23.08 11.62 17.14
N THR A 279 22.84 11.34 15.86
CA THR A 279 23.05 10.00 15.33
C THR A 279 24.56 9.80 15.30
N LYS A 280 25.15 9.54 16.48
CA LYS A 280 26.31 8.68 16.55
C LYS A 280 25.93 7.50 15.68
N ILE A 281 26.68 7.29 14.60
CA ILE A 281 26.68 6.01 13.90
C ILE A 281 27.23 5.04 14.95
N ILE A 282 26.37 4.53 15.82
CA ILE A 282 26.71 3.46 16.73
C ILE A 282 26.78 2.27 15.82
N LEU A 283 27.97 2.05 15.25
CA LEU A 283 28.28 0.86 14.48
C LEU A 283 27.96 -0.33 15.37
N LYS A 284 26.83 -0.97 15.10
CA LYS A 284 26.50 -2.22 15.78
C LYS A 284 27.45 -3.28 15.21
N LYS A 285 27.77 -4.31 15.99
CA LYS A 285 28.55 -5.46 15.51
C LYS A 285 27.99 -6.08 14.21
N GLN A 286 26.69 -5.92 13.99
CA GLN A 286 25.99 -6.32 12.76
C GLN A 286 26.38 -5.48 11.54
N ASP A 287 26.60 -4.16 11.68
CA ASP A 287 27.04 -3.30 10.58
C ASP A 287 28.43 -3.73 10.08
N ILE A 288 29.32 -4.14 10.99
CA ILE A 288 30.68 -4.64 10.66
C ILE A 288 30.60 -5.94 9.84
N PHE A 289 29.69 -6.86 10.20
CA PHE A 289 29.48 -8.10 9.44
C PHE A 289 29.01 -7.82 8.01
N TYR A 290 28.06 -6.89 7.82
CA TYR A 290 27.59 -6.51 6.49
C TYR A 290 28.67 -5.78 5.66
N ILE A 291 29.53 -4.97 6.30
CA ILE A 291 30.68 -4.34 5.63
C ILE A 291 31.69 -5.41 5.17
N PHE A 292 31.98 -6.41 5.99
CA PHE A 292 32.86 -7.51 5.60
C PHE A 292 32.27 -8.33 4.44
N LEU A 293 30.96 -8.61 4.48
CA LEU A 293 30.25 -9.27 3.39
C LEU A 293 30.34 -8.45 2.09
N MET A 294 30.16 -7.13 2.16
CA MET A 294 30.32 -6.21 1.03
C MET A 294 31.72 -6.26 0.41
N ILE A 295 32.77 -6.22 1.25
CA ILE A 295 34.16 -6.31 0.80
C ILE A 295 34.42 -7.67 0.12
N SER A 296 33.92 -8.76 0.71
CA SER A 296 34.04 -10.11 0.12
C SER A 296 33.41 -10.19 -1.27
N VAL A 297 32.22 -9.62 -1.46
CA VAL A 297 31.54 -9.60 -2.76
C VAL A 297 32.28 -8.73 -3.77
N LEU A 298 32.85 -7.59 -3.36
CA LEU A 298 33.69 -6.74 -4.22
C LEU A 298 34.97 -7.46 -4.68
N VAL A 299 35.62 -8.19 -3.77
CA VAL A 299 36.80 -9.00 -4.10
C VAL A 299 36.44 -10.14 -5.05
N LEU A 300 35.31 -10.83 -4.82
CA LEU A 300 34.78 -11.84 -5.73
C LEU A 300 34.48 -11.26 -7.11
N PHE A 301 33.85 -10.08 -7.17
CA PHE A 301 33.58 -9.40 -8.44
C PHE A 301 34.87 -9.07 -9.19
N ARG A 302 35.90 -8.56 -8.52
CA ARG A 302 37.20 -8.27 -9.14
C ARG A 302 37.97 -9.54 -9.57
N ARG A 303 37.70 -10.69 -8.95
CA ARG A 303 38.32 -11.98 -9.30
C ARG A 303 37.58 -12.70 -10.44
N LEU A 304 36.26 -12.54 -10.55
CA LEU A 304 35.43 -13.23 -11.54
C LEU A 304 34.93 -12.35 -12.69
N GLY A 305 35.00 -11.01 -12.57
CA GLY A 305 34.66 -10.04 -13.61
C GLY A 305 35.83 -9.79 -14.54
#